data_AF-A0A1Y3UC60-F1
#
_entry.id   AF-A0A1Y3UC60-F1
#
_cell.length_a   1.000
_cell.length_b   1.000
_cell.length_c   1.000
_cell.angle_alpha   90.00
_cell.angle_beta   90.00
_cell.angle_gamma   90.00
#
_symmetry.space_group_name_H-M   'P 1'
#
loop_
_entity.id
_entity.type
_entity.pdbx_description
1 polymer ?
#
loop_
_entity_poly.entity_id
_entity_poly.type
_entity_poly.pdbx_seq_one_letter_code
_entity_poly.pdbx_strand_id
1 'polypeptide(L)'
;MIQAATAPIIIGLFYIYIRDKYEKEPWQMLIWGLLFGVYATFVIYGVGQWVEALFPLTDLPFAAAFLQAALVEESVKLLFLLALLARNPQYNEPFDAIVYAVFISLGFAWIENIVYVTHPLWGGIGTALARAVLSVPGHGLFSVQMGYWLSEAKFAGRKVGWLLAFLVPYLYHGWYNYLLLADVPGAEVFLALLMGLLIITSLRYMSKLLKKSPFRPTGEKLSQK
;
A
#
# COMPACT_ATOMS: atom_id res chain seq x y z
N MET A 1 -12.20 -8.83 -18.60
CA MET A 1 -12.14 -7.55 -17.85
C MET A 1 -11.81 -7.76 -16.38
N ILE A 2 -12.66 -8.43 -15.59
CA ILE A 2 -12.39 -8.68 -14.15
C ILE A 2 -11.07 -9.44 -13.93
N GLN A 3 -10.78 -10.47 -14.74
CA GLN A 3 -9.51 -11.20 -14.65
C GLN A 3 -8.28 -10.29 -14.82
N ALA A 4 -8.33 -9.33 -15.75
CA ALA A 4 -7.25 -8.36 -15.96
C ALA A 4 -7.11 -7.39 -14.78
N ALA A 5 -8.21 -7.08 -14.09
CA ALA A 5 -8.19 -6.27 -12.87
C ALA A 5 -7.62 -7.05 -11.66
N THR A 6 -7.88 -8.36 -11.58
CA THR A 6 -7.48 -9.21 -10.45
C THR A 6 -6.03 -9.70 -10.56
N ALA A 7 -5.53 -9.97 -11.76
CA ALA A 7 -4.18 -10.53 -11.96
C ALA A 7 -3.04 -9.75 -11.26
N PRO A 8 -2.90 -8.42 -11.40
CA PRO A 8 -1.82 -7.68 -10.74
C PRO A 8 -1.92 -7.70 -9.20
N ILE A 9 -3.14 -7.81 -8.66
CA ILE A 9 -3.39 -7.95 -7.21
C ILE A 9 -2.80 -9.26 -6.71
N ILE A 10 -3.15 -10.37 -7.37
CA ILE A 10 -2.64 -11.71 -7.00
C ILE A 10 -1.12 -11.76 -7.08
N ILE A 11 -0.53 -11.18 -8.15
CA ILE A 11 0.91 -11.12 -8.33
C ILE A 11 1.57 -10.36 -7.16
N GLY A 12 1.02 -9.21 -6.77
CA GLY A 12 1.54 -8.41 -5.65
C GLY A 12 1.45 -9.14 -4.30
N LEU A 13 0.30 -9.75 -4.01
CA LEU A 13 0.10 -10.53 -2.78
C LEU A 13 1.06 -11.72 -2.71
N PHE A 14 1.19 -12.47 -3.80
CA PHE A 14 2.07 -13.62 -3.87
C PHE A 14 3.55 -13.23 -3.78
N TYR A 15 3.92 -12.10 -4.40
CA TYR A 15 5.26 -11.55 -4.26
C TYR A 15 5.62 -11.26 -2.80
N ILE A 16 4.75 -10.56 -2.06
CA ILE A 16 5.00 -10.28 -0.64
C ILE A 16 5.02 -11.56 0.20
N TYR A 17 4.11 -12.50 -0.06
CA TYR A 17 4.10 -13.80 0.62
C TYR A 17 5.37 -14.64 0.39
N ILE A 18 6.00 -14.54 -0.78
CA ILE A 18 7.31 -15.18 -1.04
C ILE A 18 8.43 -14.45 -0.30
N ARG A 19 8.35 -13.11 -0.22
CA ARG A 19 9.37 -12.28 0.43
C ARG A 19 9.39 -12.44 1.94
N ASP A 20 8.27 -12.84 2.52
CA ASP A 20 8.15 -13.25 3.91
C ASP A 20 8.89 -14.58 4.15
N LYS A 21 10.12 -14.49 4.68
CA LYS A 21 11.12 -15.56 4.55
C LYS A 21 11.28 -16.42 5.80
N TYR A 22 11.26 -15.80 6.98
CA TYR A 22 11.78 -16.42 8.20
C TYR A 22 10.68 -16.95 9.12
N GLU A 23 9.63 -16.17 9.31
CA GLU A 23 8.38 -16.55 9.96
C GLU A 23 7.28 -16.21 8.97
N LYS A 24 6.50 -17.19 8.52
CA LYS A 24 5.44 -16.93 7.56
C LYS A 24 4.13 -16.69 8.28
N GLU A 25 3.50 -15.56 7.96
CA GLU A 25 2.20 -15.23 8.51
C GLU A 25 1.14 -16.29 8.17
N PRO A 26 0.28 -16.67 9.14
CA PRO A 26 -0.80 -17.62 8.89
C PRO A 26 -1.74 -17.13 7.79
N TRP A 27 -2.10 -18.02 6.86
CA TRP A 27 -2.95 -17.68 5.71
C TRP A 27 -4.28 -17.02 6.10
N GLN A 28 -4.84 -17.35 7.27
CA GLN A 28 -6.06 -16.74 7.79
C GLN A 28 -5.88 -15.25 8.06
N MET A 29 -4.74 -14.85 8.64
CA MET A 29 -4.44 -13.45 8.93
C MET A 29 -4.18 -12.66 7.65
N LEU A 30 -3.56 -13.29 6.65
CA LEU A 30 -3.41 -12.72 5.31
C LEU A 30 -4.76 -12.45 4.65
N ILE A 31 -5.70 -13.40 4.73
CA ILE A 31 -7.08 -13.21 4.25
C ILE A 31 -7.77 -12.08 5.02
N TRP A 32 -7.63 -12.02 6.35
CA TRP A 32 -8.18 -10.92 7.14
C TRP A 32 -7.63 -9.57 6.72
N GLY A 33 -6.32 -9.46 6.45
CA GLY A 33 -5.71 -8.25 5.89
C GLY A 33 -6.36 -7.85 4.56
N LEU A 34 -6.53 -8.81 3.65
CA LEU A 34 -7.18 -8.57 2.35
C LEU A 34 -8.64 -8.09 2.53
N LEU A 35 -9.41 -8.76 3.40
CA LEU A 35 -10.81 -8.41 3.67
C LEU A 35 -10.95 -7.05 4.36
N PHE A 36 -10.02 -6.68 5.24
CA PHE A 36 -9.96 -5.34 5.83
C PHE A 36 -9.72 -4.28 4.76
N GLY A 37 -8.87 -4.58 3.76
CA GLY A 37 -8.69 -3.74 2.58
C GLY A 37 -9.98 -3.55 1.77
N VAL A 38 -10.66 -4.65 1.46
CA VAL A 38 -11.96 -4.63 0.76
C VAL A 38 -12.98 -3.79 1.52
N TYR A 39 -13.06 -3.97 2.85
CA TYR A 39 -13.97 -3.20 3.69
C TYR A 39 -13.59 -1.71 3.76
N ALA A 40 -12.29 -1.41 3.84
CA ALA A 40 -11.75 -0.05 3.83
C ALA A 40 -12.16 0.71 2.56
N THR A 41 -12.32 0.05 1.40
CA THR A 41 -12.82 0.70 0.18
C THR A 41 -14.18 1.36 0.38
N PHE A 42 -15.12 0.71 1.07
CA PHE A 42 -16.44 1.29 1.30
C PHE A 42 -16.37 2.52 2.23
N VAL A 43 -15.51 2.45 3.25
CA VAL A 43 -15.29 3.59 4.16
C VAL A 43 -14.64 4.75 3.41
N ILE A 44 -13.58 4.48 2.64
CA ILE A 44 -12.88 5.48 1.82
C ILE A 44 -13.84 6.13 0.83
N TYR A 45 -14.65 5.34 0.11
CA TYR A 45 -15.60 5.86 -0.85
C TYR A 45 -16.66 6.74 -0.15
N GLY A 46 -17.23 6.29 0.97
CA GLY A 46 -18.20 7.07 1.74
C GLY A 46 -17.63 8.41 2.26
N VAL A 47 -16.42 8.38 2.83
CA VAL A 47 -15.74 9.60 3.28
C VAL A 47 -15.38 10.50 2.11
N GLY A 48 -14.89 9.94 0.99
CA GLY A 48 -14.55 10.69 -0.22
C GLY A 48 -15.75 11.43 -0.81
N GLN A 49 -16.91 10.76 -0.90
CA GLN A 49 -18.16 11.39 -1.36
C GLN A 49 -18.64 12.50 -0.41
N TRP A 50 -18.48 12.31 0.90
CA TRP A 50 -18.82 13.34 1.88
C TRP A 50 -17.89 14.57 1.78
N VAL A 51 -16.58 14.34 1.61
CA VAL A 51 -15.59 15.42 1.39
C VAL A 51 -15.90 16.17 0.10
N GLU A 52 -16.19 15.46 -1.00
CA GLU A 52 -16.54 16.04 -2.30
C GLU A 52 -17.80 16.92 -2.23
N ALA A 53 -18.82 16.48 -1.50
CA ALA A 53 -20.06 17.24 -1.32
C ALA A 53 -19.85 18.54 -0.54
N LEU A 54 -18.92 18.58 0.41
CA LEU A 54 -18.59 19.77 1.20
C LEU A 54 -17.58 20.69 0.52
N PHE A 55 -16.63 20.09 -0.19
CA PHE A 55 -15.52 20.75 -0.85
C PHE A 55 -15.41 20.19 -2.27
N PRO A 56 -16.11 20.77 -3.26
CA PRO A 56 -15.96 20.36 -4.65
C PRO A 56 -14.60 20.85 -5.15
N LEU A 57 -13.62 19.93 -5.16
CA LEU A 57 -12.22 20.20 -5.50
C LEU A 57 -11.88 19.82 -6.95
N THR A 58 -12.88 19.63 -7.81
CA THR A 58 -12.73 19.14 -9.19
C THR A 58 -11.77 19.98 -10.03
N ASP A 59 -11.74 21.29 -9.82
CA ASP A 59 -10.87 22.22 -10.57
C ASP A 59 -9.52 22.48 -9.87
N LEU A 60 -9.26 21.80 -8.75
CA LEU A 60 -8.06 21.99 -7.92
C LEU A 60 -7.29 20.67 -7.85
N PRO A 61 -6.50 20.30 -8.88
CA PRO A 61 -5.87 18.98 -8.98
C PRO A 61 -4.94 18.67 -7.79
N PHE A 62 -4.28 19.68 -7.23
CA PHE A 62 -3.49 19.52 -6.01
C PHE A 62 -4.35 19.16 -4.80
N ALA A 63 -5.47 19.85 -4.60
CA ALA A 63 -6.36 19.59 -3.48
C ALA A 63 -7.08 18.24 -3.64
N ALA A 64 -7.52 17.90 -4.84
CA ALA A 64 -8.10 16.58 -5.15
C ALA A 64 -7.07 15.45 -4.86
N ALA A 65 -5.83 15.60 -5.31
CA ALA A 65 -4.79 14.59 -5.12
C ALA A 65 -4.40 14.39 -3.65
N PHE A 66 -4.14 15.48 -2.92
CA PHE A 66 -3.64 15.40 -1.55
C PHE A 66 -4.78 15.29 -0.52
N LEU A 67 -5.81 16.14 -0.59
CA LEU A 67 -6.83 16.22 0.46
C LEU A 67 -7.98 15.22 0.27
N GLN A 68 -8.44 15.03 -0.97
CA GLN A 68 -9.59 14.14 -1.23
C GLN A 68 -9.15 12.68 -1.36
N ALA A 69 -8.08 12.42 -2.12
CA ALA A 69 -7.60 11.06 -2.35
C ALA A 69 -6.59 10.60 -1.29
N ALA A 70 -5.34 11.10 -1.33
CA ALA A 70 -4.25 10.53 -0.54
C ALA A 70 -4.48 10.63 0.98
N LEU A 71 -5.00 11.76 1.48
CA LEU A 71 -5.30 11.93 2.89
C LEU A 71 -6.33 10.92 3.37
N VAL A 72 -7.47 10.80 2.67
CA VAL A 72 -8.56 9.89 3.05
C VAL A 72 -8.09 8.45 2.97
N GLU A 73 -7.50 8.06 1.84
CA GLU A 73 -7.09 6.69 1.59
C GLU A 73 -6.02 6.20 2.56
N GLU A 74 -4.91 6.93 2.70
CA GLU A 74 -3.79 6.47 3.52
C GLU A 74 -4.14 6.54 5.02
N SER A 75 -4.99 7.49 5.44
CA SER A 75 -5.48 7.54 6.82
C SER A 75 -6.33 6.31 7.13
N VAL A 76 -7.30 5.98 6.28
CA VAL A 76 -8.18 4.83 6.52
C VAL A 76 -7.38 3.52 6.46
N LYS A 77 -6.51 3.33 5.46
CA LYS A 77 -5.64 2.14 5.37
C LYS A 77 -4.79 1.98 6.62
N LEU A 78 -4.19 3.06 7.12
CA LEU A 78 -3.40 3.03 8.35
C LEU A 78 -4.27 2.67 9.57
N LEU A 79 -5.48 3.23 9.70
CA LEU A 79 -6.38 2.89 10.81
C LEU A 79 -6.75 1.40 10.82
N PHE A 80 -7.07 0.83 9.67
CA PHE A 80 -7.36 -0.60 9.54
C PHE A 80 -6.13 -1.47 9.83
N LEU A 81 -4.94 -1.03 9.38
CA LEU A 81 -3.68 -1.70 9.71
C LEU A 81 -3.42 -1.71 11.21
N LEU A 82 -3.55 -0.56 11.87
CA LEU A 82 -3.37 -0.46 13.32
C LEU A 82 -4.37 -1.33 14.08
N ALA A 83 -5.64 -1.35 13.65
CA ALA A 83 -6.67 -2.18 14.25
C ALA A 83 -6.36 -3.69 14.12
N LEU A 84 -5.89 -4.12 12.95
CA LEU A 84 -5.48 -5.50 12.70
C LEU A 84 -4.27 -5.88 13.57
N LEU A 85 -3.23 -5.06 13.56
CA LEU A 85 -1.97 -5.34 14.27
C LEU A 85 -2.12 -5.29 15.80
N ALA A 86 -2.99 -4.42 16.33
CA ALA A 86 -3.21 -4.29 17.77
C ALA A 86 -3.75 -5.56 18.43
N ARG A 87 -4.45 -6.41 17.67
CA ARG A 87 -5.03 -7.67 18.16
C ARG A 87 -4.33 -8.91 17.60
N ASN A 88 -3.26 -8.73 16.84
CA ASN A 88 -2.59 -9.83 16.17
C ASN A 88 -1.38 -10.33 16.98
N PRO A 89 -1.46 -11.51 17.63
CA PRO A 89 -0.32 -12.09 18.33
C PRO A 89 0.81 -12.53 17.36
N GLN A 90 0.50 -12.72 16.07
CA GLN A 90 1.47 -13.07 15.05
C GLN A 90 2.33 -11.88 14.61
N TYR A 91 1.94 -10.65 14.97
CA TYR A 91 2.76 -9.48 14.69
C TYR A 91 4.00 -9.46 15.61
N ASN A 92 4.99 -10.28 15.28
CA ASN A 92 6.11 -10.67 16.13
C ASN A 92 7.48 -10.44 15.45
N GLU A 93 7.50 -10.15 14.15
CA GLU A 93 8.68 -9.83 13.35
C GLU A 93 8.55 -8.43 12.70
N PRO A 94 9.67 -7.69 12.50
CA PRO A 94 9.64 -6.39 11.83
C PRO A 94 9.04 -6.39 10.41
N PHE A 95 9.13 -7.48 9.66
CA PHE A 95 8.67 -7.57 8.27
C PHE A 95 7.14 -7.63 8.15
N ASP A 96 6.46 -8.20 9.13
CA ASP A 96 5.00 -8.42 9.19
C ASP A 96 4.21 -7.13 8.96
N ALA A 97 4.71 -5.99 9.47
CA ALA A 97 4.07 -4.70 9.26
C ALA A 97 3.95 -4.35 7.77
N ILE A 98 4.95 -4.71 6.95
CA ILE A 98 4.87 -4.58 5.49
C ILE A 98 3.88 -5.59 4.93
N VAL A 99 3.91 -6.85 5.38
CA VAL A 99 3.01 -7.90 4.90
C VAL A 99 1.55 -7.46 5.08
N TYR A 100 1.16 -7.10 6.30
CA TYR A 100 -0.21 -6.67 6.59
C TYR A 100 -0.60 -5.38 5.90
N ALA A 101 0.29 -4.39 5.82
CA ALA A 101 0.03 -3.15 5.09
C ALA A 101 -0.26 -3.40 3.61
N VAL A 102 0.55 -4.25 2.96
CA VAL A 102 0.37 -4.58 1.54
C VAL A 102 -0.89 -5.38 1.31
N PHE A 103 -1.24 -6.35 2.17
CA PHE A 103 -2.47 -7.11 2.02
C PHE A 103 -3.73 -6.22 2.15
N ILE A 104 -3.75 -5.29 3.11
CA ILE A 104 -4.83 -4.30 3.23
C ILE A 104 -4.88 -3.40 2.00
N SER A 105 -3.74 -2.85 1.59
CA SER A 105 -3.68 -1.93 0.45
C SER A 105 -4.09 -2.59 -0.87
N LEU A 106 -3.69 -3.85 -1.10
CA LEU A 106 -4.07 -4.60 -2.29
C LEU A 106 -5.52 -5.09 -2.24
N GLY A 107 -6.09 -5.34 -1.05
CA GLY A 107 -7.53 -5.57 -0.90
C GLY A 107 -8.35 -4.34 -1.31
N PHE A 108 -7.92 -3.16 -0.87
CA PHE A 108 -8.49 -1.89 -1.30
C PHE A 108 -8.37 -1.69 -2.82
N ALA A 109 -7.14 -1.83 -3.32
CA ALA A 109 -6.82 -1.63 -4.73
C ALA A 109 -7.56 -2.63 -5.63
N TRP A 110 -7.95 -3.81 -5.12
CA TRP A 110 -8.70 -4.79 -5.89
C TRP A 110 -10.09 -4.28 -6.24
N ILE A 111 -10.84 -3.79 -5.24
CA ILE A 111 -12.19 -3.24 -5.47
C ILE A 111 -12.10 -1.99 -6.33
N GLU A 112 -11.18 -1.09 -6.00
CA GLU A 112 -10.96 0.12 -6.80
C GLU A 112 -10.63 -0.23 -8.26
N ASN A 113 -9.73 -1.20 -8.49
CA ASN A 113 -9.36 -1.59 -9.85
C ASN A 113 -10.54 -2.21 -10.62
N ILE A 114 -11.42 -2.97 -9.97
CA ILE A 114 -12.65 -3.47 -10.60
C ILE A 114 -13.53 -2.29 -11.01
N VAL A 115 -13.85 -1.38 -10.07
CA VAL A 115 -14.67 -0.20 -10.34
C VAL A 115 -14.12 0.57 -11.53
N TYR A 116 -12.80 0.76 -11.57
CA TYR A 116 -12.17 1.51 -12.63
C TYR A 116 -12.25 0.80 -13.99
N VAL A 117 -11.91 -0.49 -14.03
CA VAL A 117 -11.84 -1.26 -15.27
C VAL A 117 -13.22 -1.53 -15.87
N THR A 118 -14.27 -1.56 -15.04
CA THR A 118 -15.66 -1.76 -15.49
C THR A 118 -16.44 -0.47 -15.74
N HIS A 119 -15.83 0.71 -15.54
CA HIS A 119 -16.55 1.96 -15.69
C HIS A 119 -17.03 2.17 -17.14
N PRO A 120 -18.28 2.58 -17.40
CA PRO A 120 -18.84 2.68 -18.75
C PRO A 120 -18.11 3.66 -19.68
N LEU A 121 -17.56 4.75 -19.12
CA LEU A 121 -16.96 5.84 -19.91
C LEU A 121 -15.45 5.69 -20.13
N TRP A 122 -14.75 5.13 -19.14
CA TRP A 122 -13.29 5.17 -19.08
C TRP A 122 -12.69 3.84 -18.62
N GLY A 123 -13.52 2.80 -18.47
CA GLY A 123 -13.07 1.43 -18.31
C GLY A 123 -12.54 0.87 -19.64
N GLY A 124 -12.21 -0.43 -19.65
CA GLY A 124 -11.61 -1.07 -20.84
C GLY A 124 -10.22 -1.62 -20.59
N ILE A 125 -9.68 -2.29 -21.61
CA ILE A 125 -8.39 -2.99 -21.51
C ILE A 125 -7.22 -2.02 -21.31
N GLY A 126 -7.27 -0.83 -21.93
CA GLY A 126 -6.26 0.22 -21.74
C GLY A 126 -6.16 0.63 -20.28
N THR A 127 -7.30 0.90 -19.64
CA THR A 127 -7.38 1.23 -18.21
C THR A 127 -6.90 0.08 -17.34
N ALA A 128 -7.26 -1.16 -17.67
CA ALA A 128 -6.77 -2.33 -16.96
C ALA A 128 -5.24 -2.46 -17.03
N LEU A 129 -4.64 -2.26 -18.20
CA LEU A 129 -3.20 -2.32 -18.40
C LEU A 129 -2.47 -1.17 -17.68
N ALA A 130 -2.97 0.05 -17.80
CA ALA A 130 -2.41 1.22 -17.11
C ALA A 130 -2.42 1.01 -15.59
N ARG A 131 -3.55 0.55 -15.03
CA ARG A 131 -3.66 0.30 -13.59
C ARG A 131 -2.84 -0.90 -13.12
N ALA A 132 -2.68 -1.93 -13.96
CA ALA A 132 -1.83 -3.08 -13.64
C ALA A 132 -0.34 -2.72 -13.49
N VAL A 133 0.13 -1.70 -14.22
CA VAL A 133 1.53 -1.24 -14.17
C VAL A 133 1.74 -0.09 -13.19
N LEU A 134 0.75 0.80 -13.04
CA LEU A 134 0.88 2.02 -12.25
C LEU A 134 0.14 1.92 -10.92
N SER A 135 -1.19 1.90 -10.95
CA SER A 135 -2.01 2.10 -9.73
C SER A 135 -1.91 0.94 -8.74
N VAL A 136 -2.03 -0.30 -9.22
CA VAL A 136 -1.96 -1.48 -8.34
C VAL A 136 -0.58 -1.64 -7.71
N PRO A 137 0.55 -1.56 -8.48
CA PRO A 137 1.87 -1.52 -7.88
C PRO A 137 2.08 -0.31 -6.96
N GLY A 138 1.55 0.87 -7.32
CA GLY A 138 1.59 2.08 -6.50
C GLY A 138 1.04 1.86 -5.10
N HIS A 139 -0.19 1.33 -4.99
CA HIS A 139 -0.82 0.98 -3.71
C HIS A 139 0.02 0.02 -2.87
N GLY A 140 0.62 -1.00 -3.51
CA GLY A 140 1.57 -1.89 -2.85
C GLY A 140 2.81 -1.15 -2.33
N LEU A 141 3.42 -0.31 -3.16
CA LEU A 141 4.64 0.43 -2.81
C LEU A 141 4.40 1.46 -1.71
N PHE A 142 3.29 2.21 -1.74
CA PHE A 142 2.93 3.14 -0.65
C PHE A 142 2.80 2.39 0.67
N SER A 143 2.13 1.24 0.66
CA SER A 143 1.96 0.43 1.86
C SER A 143 3.25 -0.22 2.37
N VAL A 144 4.24 -0.49 1.51
CA VAL A 144 5.59 -0.87 1.97
C VAL A 144 6.23 0.27 2.79
N GLN A 145 6.05 1.53 2.36
CA GLN A 145 6.54 2.68 3.13
C GLN A 145 5.83 2.80 4.49
N MET A 146 4.50 2.64 4.49
CA MET A 146 3.67 2.62 5.69
C MET A 146 4.16 1.56 6.69
N GLY A 147 4.25 0.30 6.24
CA GLY A 147 4.66 -0.83 7.07
C GLY A 147 6.09 -0.71 7.58
N TYR A 148 7.01 -0.17 6.77
CA TYR A 148 8.39 0.05 7.19
C TYR A 148 8.49 1.04 8.36
N TRP A 149 7.84 2.20 8.26
CA TRP A 149 7.93 3.21 9.33
C TRP A 149 7.19 2.78 10.59
N LEU A 150 6.08 2.06 10.44
CA LEU A 150 5.36 1.45 11.56
C LEU A 150 6.23 0.39 12.28
N SER A 151 6.96 -0.42 11.51
CA SER A 151 7.92 -1.38 12.03
C SER A 151 9.07 -0.71 12.78
N GLU A 152 9.68 0.34 12.23
CA GLU A 152 10.73 1.08 12.94
C GLU A 152 10.19 1.75 14.22
N ALA A 153 8.91 2.15 14.24
CA ALA A 153 8.28 2.70 15.44
C ALA A 153 8.16 1.67 16.57
N LYS A 154 7.66 0.47 16.25
CA LYS A 154 7.47 -0.61 17.23
C LYS A 154 8.77 -1.30 17.62
N PHE A 155 9.51 -1.85 16.65
CA PHE A 155 10.63 -2.76 16.93
C PHE A 155 11.98 -2.06 17.11
N ALA A 156 12.17 -0.90 16.49
CA ALA A 156 13.39 -0.11 16.66
C ALA A 156 13.23 1.03 17.68
N GLY A 157 12.06 1.18 18.30
CA GLY A 157 11.76 2.23 19.27
C GLY A 157 11.79 3.65 18.71
N ARG A 158 11.82 3.82 17.38
CA ARG A 158 11.94 5.13 16.73
C ARG A 158 10.56 5.80 16.71
N LYS A 159 10.24 6.56 17.76
CA LYS A 159 8.92 7.19 17.95
C LYS A 159 8.41 8.00 16.74
N VAL A 160 9.29 8.70 16.01
CA VAL A 160 8.90 9.44 14.79
C VAL A 160 8.33 8.52 13.68
N GLY A 161 8.61 7.22 13.74
CA GLY A 161 8.05 6.22 12.84
C GLY A 161 6.52 6.16 12.85
N TRP A 162 5.86 6.47 13.98
CA TRP A 162 4.39 6.55 14.04
C TRP A 162 3.83 7.64 13.13
N LEU A 163 4.45 8.82 13.13
CA LEU A 163 4.08 9.91 12.23
C LEU A 163 4.44 9.58 10.77
N LEU A 164 5.65 9.02 10.55
CA LEU A 164 6.14 8.72 9.20
C LEU A 164 5.38 7.56 8.54
N ALA A 165 4.77 6.66 9.31
CA ALA A 165 3.89 5.61 8.80
C ALA A 165 2.68 6.19 8.06
N PHE A 166 2.23 7.39 8.43
CA PHE A 166 1.21 8.13 7.67
C PHE A 166 1.84 9.09 6.65
N LEU A 167 2.74 9.98 7.11
CA LEU A 167 3.19 11.12 6.31
C LEU A 167 3.90 10.70 5.02
N VAL A 168 4.70 9.65 5.07
CA VAL A 168 5.49 9.20 3.90
C VAL A 168 4.60 8.61 2.79
N PRO A 169 3.73 7.61 3.04
CA PRO A 169 2.82 7.13 2.00
C PRO A 169 1.85 8.22 1.54
N TYR A 170 1.35 9.06 2.44
CA TYR A 170 0.50 10.21 2.09
C TYR A 170 1.14 11.13 1.04
N LEU A 171 2.40 11.54 1.27
CA LEU A 171 3.09 12.42 0.34
C LEU A 171 3.37 11.73 -1.00
N TYR A 172 3.81 10.47 -0.99
CA TYR A 172 4.06 9.73 -2.23
C TYR A 172 2.79 9.52 -3.05
N HIS A 173 1.69 9.16 -2.38
CA HIS A 173 0.41 8.95 -3.03
C HIS A 173 -0.17 10.28 -3.55
N GLY A 174 -0.10 11.36 -2.76
CA GLY A 174 -0.53 12.69 -3.19
C GLY A 174 0.22 13.17 -4.44
N TRP A 175 1.55 13.01 -4.47
CA TRP A 175 2.34 13.32 -5.67
C TRP A 175 2.02 12.41 -6.86
N TYR A 176 1.80 11.11 -6.62
CA TYR A 176 1.39 10.18 -7.66
C TYR A 176 0.06 10.62 -8.31
N ASN A 177 -0.96 10.93 -7.51
CA ASN A 177 -2.25 11.39 -8.03
C ASN A 177 -2.14 12.76 -8.68
N TYR A 178 -1.37 13.68 -8.09
CA TYR A 178 -1.19 15.01 -8.68
C TYR A 178 -0.53 14.93 -10.06
N LEU A 179 0.49 14.09 -10.24
CA LEU A 179 1.13 13.89 -11.55
C LEU A 179 0.21 13.22 -12.59
N LEU A 180 -0.82 12.48 -12.14
CA LEU A 180 -1.82 11.93 -13.05
C LEU A 180 -2.94 12.93 -13.40
N LEU A 181 -3.24 13.88 -12.51
CA LEU A 181 -4.36 14.82 -12.65
C LEU A 181 -3.96 16.18 -13.20
N ALA A 182 -2.81 16.69 -12.78
CA ALA A 182 -2.31 17.99 -13.22
C ALA A 182 -1.69 17.79 -14.60
N ASP A 183 -2.36 18.31 -15.62
CA ASP A 183 -1.93 18.32 -17.03
C ASP A 183 -0.65 19.17 -17.20
N VAL A 184 0.46 18.63 -16.70
CA VAL A 184 1.77 19.29 -16.60
C VAL A 184 2.72 18.65 -17.61
N PRO A 185 3.39 19.43 -18.47
CA PRO A 185 4.36 18.88 -19.41
C PRO A 185 5.45 18.06 -18.70
N GLY A 186 5.64 16.82 -19.14
CA GLY A 186 6.65 15.90 -18.58
C GLY A 186 6.23 15.17 -17.30
N ALA A 187 4.96 15.26 -16.88
CA ALA A 187 4.44 14.56 -15.71
C ALA A 187 4.72 13.06 -15.75
N GLU A 188 4.69 12.44 -16.93
CA GLU A 188 5.02 11.03 -17.16
C GLU A 188 6.47 10.68 -16.78
N VAL A 189 7.43 11.59 -17.01
CA VAL A 189 8.83 11.40 -16.61
C VAL A 189 8.95 11.47 -15.10
N PHE A 190 8.31 12.47 -14.46
CA PHE A 190 8.29 12.59 -13.01
C PHE A 190 7.61 11.39 -12.35
N LEU A 191 6.51 10.89 -12.93
CA LEU A 191 5.80 9.70 -12.46
C LEU A 191 6.69 8.46 -12.55
N ALA A 192 7.42 8.28 -13.66
CA ALA A 192 8.37 7.18 -13.83
C ALA A 192 9.51 7.25 -12.80
N LEU A 193 10.05 8.44 -12.54
CA LEU A 193 11.08 8.65 -11.51
C LEU A 193 10.54 8.37 -10.10
N LEU A 194 9.33 8.82 -9.80
CA LEU A 194 8.63 8.57 -8.54
C LEU A 194 8.44 7.07 -8.31
N MET A 195 7.94 6.35 -9.31
CA MET A 195 7.76 4.89 -9.27
C MET A 195 9.10 4.16 -9.12
N GLY A 196 10.14 4.58 -9.84
CA GLY A 196 11.49 4.03 -9.71
C GLY A 196 12.05 4.22 -8.29
N LEU A 197 11.91 5.41 -7.72
CA LEU A 197 12.30 5.72 -6.35
C LEU A 197 11.55 4.84 -5.34
N LEU A 198 10.23 4.70 -5.50
CA LEU A 198 9.38 3.86 -4.65
C LEU A 198 9.78 2.39 -4.70
N ILE A 199 10.06 1.86 -5.89
CA ILE A 199 10.55 0.48 -6.07
C ILE A 199 11.89 0.30 -5.34
N ILE A 200 12.86 1.17 -5.59
CA ILE A 200 14.21 1.08 -5.00
C ILE A 200 14.13 1.15 -3.47
N THR A 201 13.38 2.12 -2.93
CA THR A 201 13.23 2.29 -1.47
C THR A 201 12.48 1.12 -0.85
N SER A 202 11.40 0.64 -1.46
CA SER A 202 10.64 -0.53 -0.99
C SER A 202 11.50 -1.79 -0.94
N LEU A 203 12.31 -2.06 -1.98
CA LEU A 203 13.26 -3.18 -1.99
C LEU A 203 14.30 -3.07 -0.88
N ARG A 204 14.82 -1.87 -0.64
CA ARG A 204 15.77 -1.60 0.45
C ARG A 204 15.14 -1.79 1.83
N TYR A 205 13.94 -1.28 2.04
CA TYR A 205 13.21 -1.38 3.31
C TYR A 205 12.85 -2.82 3.63
N MET A 206 12.27 -3.55 2.68
CA MET A 206 12.02 -4.99 2.83
C MET A 206 13.30 -5.74 3.18
N SER A 207 14.40 -5.49 2.46
CA SER A 207 15.69 -6.14 2.75
C SER A 207 16.24 -5.78 4.13
N LYS A 208 16.04 -4.54 4.59
CA LYS A 208 16.48 -4.07 5.90
C LYS A 208 15.70 -4.74 7.02
N LEU A 209 14.37 -4.85 6.91
CA LEU A 209 13.53 -5.49 7.94
C LEU A 209 13.78 -6.99 8.01
N LEU A 210 13.90 -7.68 6.87
CA LEU A 210 14.27 -9.11 6.84
C LEU A 210 15.62 -9.38 7.53
N LYS A 211 16.60 -8.49 7.37
CA LYS A 211 17.90 -8.62 8.07
C LYS A 211 17.78 -8.50 9.59
N LYS A 212 16.73 -7.85 10.09
CA LYS A 212 16.42 -7.65 11.50
C LYS A 212 15.46 -8.69 12.08
N SER A 213 15.03 -9.67 11.28
CA SER A 213 14.19 -10.77 11.76
C SER A 213 14.83 -11.49 12.94
N PRO A 214 14.12 -11.69 14.07
CA PRO A 214 14.62 -12.53 15.16
C PRO A 214 14.64 -14.03 14.78
N PHE A 215 13.93 -14.41 13.72
CA PHE A 215 13.86 -15.78 13.21
C PHE A 215 14.92 -16.07 12.14
N ARG A 216 15.70 -15.06 11.74
CA ARG A 216 16.83 -15.26 10.83
C ARG A 216 17.88 -16.17 11.47
N PRO A 217 18.30 -17.27 10.81
CA PRO A 217 19.38 -18.11 11.32
C PRO A 217 20.66 -17.30 11.43
N THR A 218 21.16 -17.12 12.65
CA THR A 218 22.53 -16.66 12.91
C THR A 218 23.48 -17.86 12.77
N GLY A 219 24.71 -17.62 12.30
CA GLY A 219 25.69 -18.68 12.02
C GLY A 219 25.96 -19.64 13.20
N GLU A 220 25.69 -19.23 14.43
CA GLU A 220 25.80 -20.06 15.64
C GLU A 220 24.81 -21.24 15.68
N LYS A 221 23.65 -21.15 15.01
CA LYS A 221 22.69 -22.28 14.94
C LYS A 221 23.02 -23.31 13.84
N LEU A 222 23.96 -23.00 12.94
CA LEU A 222 24.37 -23.92 11.87
C LEU A 222 25.55 -24.82 12.26
N SER A 223 26.27 -24.50 13.34
CA SER A 223 27.39 -25.31 13.85
C SER A 223 26.98 -26.37 14.88
N GLN A 224 25.68 -26.56 15.12
CA GLN A 224 25.12 -27.53 16.08
C GLN A 224 24.28 -28.63 15.40
N LYS A 225 24.39 -28.77 14.07
CA LYS A 225 23.84 -29.89 13.30
C LYS A 225 24.98 -30.60 12.58
#